data_AF-A0A1M7AQ35-F1
#
_entry.id   AF-A0A1M7AQ35-F1
#
_cell.length_a   1.000
_cell.length_b   1.000
_cell.length_c   1.000
_cell.angle_alpha   90.00
_cell.angle_beta   90.00
_cell.angle_gamma   90.00
#
_symmetry.space_group_name_H-M   'P 1'
#
loop_
_entity.id
_entity.type
_entity.pdbx_description
1 polymer ?
#
loop_
_entity_poly.entity_id
_entity_poly.type
_entity_poly.pdbx_seq_one_letter_code
_entity_poly.pdbx_strand_id
1 'polypeptide(L)'
;MRFNRQICWGLFLVAAYGLLLGVSAFADSDSTVKEKPALQPEPGSPGDTLTREDARMALLVYKLLDKDGKIKGANITRGKELFYQNCRPCHGSDGKRFNFAPYYEPPAFIGQRAREEMPTFWYQMNFGDKERSMAAYIDELELQDLIDIAGFAQTLP
;
A
#
# COMPACT_ATOMS: atom_id res chain seq x y z
N MET A 1 -45.36 -61.20 -50.05
CA MET A 1 -44.81 -59.94 -50.59
C MET A 1 -44.21 -59.12 -49.44
N ARG A 2 -43.19 -58.29 -49.70
CA ARG A 2 -42.59 -57.35 -48.72
C ARG A 2 -43.58 -56.21 -48.41
N PHE A 3 -43.59 -55.69 -47.18
CA PHE A 3 -42.94 -54.39 -46.87
C PHE A 3 -42.76 -54.18 -45.36
N ASN A 4 -41.95 -53.17 -45.01
CA ASN A 4 -41.28 -52.99 -43.72
C ASN A 4 -41.29 -51.52 -43.29
N ARG A 5 -41.54 -51.23 -42.00
CA ARG A 5 -41.05 -50.11 -41.16
C ARG A 5 -41.86 -50.13 -39.84
N GLN A 6 -41.29 -50.28 -38.64
CA GLN A 6 -40.23 -49.51 -37.94
C GLN A 6 -40.67 -48.13 -37.44
N ILE A 7 -40.30 -47.86 -36.17
CA ILE A 7 -40.31 -46.57 -35.43
C ILE A 7 -41.66 -46.11 -34.82
N CYS A 8 -41.77 -46.22 -33.48
CA CYS A 8 -42.11 -45.10 -32.57
C CYS A 8 -42.12 -45.51 -31.07
N TRP A 9 -41.06 -46.17 -30.58
CA TRP A 9 -40.88 -46.50 -29.14
C TRP A 9 -39.78 -45.64 -28.45
N GLY A 10 -39.43 -44.49 -29.03
CA GLY A 10 -38.33 -43.63 -28.54
C GLY A 10 -38.74 -42.50 -27.58
N LEU A 11 -40.03 -42.15 -27.51
CA LEU A 11 -40.47 -40.87 -26.89
C LEU A 11 -40.84 -40.95 -25.40
N PHE A 12 -40.97 -42.14 -24.82
CA PHE A 12 -41.33 -42.30 -23.39
C PHE A 12 -40.13 -42.42 -22.43
N LEU A 13 -38.93 -42.73 -22.91
CA LEU A 13 -37.74 -42.90 -22.06
C LEU A 13 -36.95 -41.60 -21.80
N VAL A 14 -37.12 -40.57 -22.63
CA VAL A 14 -36.41 -39.28 -22.46
C VAL A 14 -36.98 -38.48 -21.27
N ALA A 15 -38.30 -38.54 -21.04
CA ALA A 15 -38.95 -37.81 -19.95
C ALA A 15 -38.52 -38.29 -18.55
N ALA A 16 -38.18 -39.57 -18.39
CA ALA A 16 -37.72 -40.12 -17.11
C ALA A 16 -36.24 -39.78 -16.81
N TYR A 17 -35.41 -39.59 -17.83
CA TYR A 17 -33.98 -39.29 -17.64
C TYR A 17 -33.71 -37.80 -17.33
N GLY A 18 -34.57 -36.90 -17.81
CA GLY A 18 -34.47 -35.45 -17.53
C GLY A 18 -34.66 -35.06 -16.05
N LEU A 19 -35.27 -35.92 -15.24
CA LEU A 19 -35.50 -35.70 -13.80
C LEU A 19 -34.32 -36.12 -12.90
N LEU A 20 -33.31 -36.81 -13.43
CA LEU A 20 -32.14 -37.26 -12.67
C LEU A 20 -30.90 -36.35 -12.79
N LEU A 21 -30.94 -35.33 -13.65
CA LEU A 21 -29.85 -34.35 -13.85
C LEU A 21 -30.28 -32.90 -13.54
N GLY A 22 -31.45 -32.71 -12.93
CA GLY A 22 -32.14 -31.42 -12.82
C GLY A 22 -31.91 -30.62 -11.54
N VAL A 23 -30.70 -30.53 -10.98
CA VAL A 23 -30.37 -29.57 -9.89
C VAL A 23 -28.95 -28.98 -10.03
N SER A 24 -28.70 -28.25 -11.13
CA SER A 24 -27.48 -27.45 -11.31
C SER A 24 -27.77 -26.13 -12.04
N ALA A 25 -28.82 -25.41 -11.63
CA ALA A 25 -29.25 -24.17 -12.26
C ALA A 25 -29.87 -23.17 -11.27
N PHE A 26 -29.12 -22.82 -10.23
CA PHE A 26 -29.30 -21.57 -9.49
C PHE A 26 -27.97 -20.81 -9.50
N ALA A 27 -27.85 -19.90 -10.46
CA ALA A 27 -26.78 -18.92 -10.54
C ALA A 27 -27.40 -17.52 -10.41
N ASP A 28 -26.75 -16.67 -9.62
CA ASP A 28 -27.09 -15.27 -9.31
C ASP A 28 -28.43 -14.99 -8.59
N SER A 29 -28.53 -14.02 -7.68
CA SER A 29 -27.48 -13.12 -7.13
C SER A 29 -27.86 -12.59 -5.74
N ASP A 30 -27.29 -13.17 -4.68
CA ASP A 30 -26.98 -12.43 -3.43
C ASP A 30 -25.82 -13.12 -2.70
N SER A 31 -24.67 -13.16 -3.37
CA SER A 31 -23.42 -13.57 -2.75
C SER A 31 -22.67 -12.34 -2.24
N THR A 32 -23.17 -11.73 -1.15
CA THR A 32 -22.29 -11.01 -0.21
C THR A 32 -21.47 -11.98 0.67
N VAL A 33 -21.09 -13.13 0.10
CA VAL A 33 -19.81 -13.74 0.42
C VAL A 33 -18.77 -12.65 0.16
N LYS A 34 -18.23 -12.06 1.23
CA LYS A 34 -17.08 -11.16 1.11
C LYS A 34 -16.03 -11.93 0.32
N GLU A 35 -15.75 -11.48 -0.90
CA GLU A 35 -14.66 -12.00 -1.69
C GLU A 35 -13.41 -11.95 -0.79
N LYS A 36 -12.83 -13.12 -0.52
CA LYS A 36 -11.58 -13.19 0.25
C LYS A 36 -10.61 -12.26 -0.46
N PRO A 37 -10.00 -11.26 0.20
CA PRO A 37 -9.05 -10.38 -0.45
C PRO A 37 -8.03 -11.22 -1.20
N ALA A 38 -7.80 -10.92 -2.48
CA ALA A 38 -6.80 -11.62 -3.27
C ALA A 38 -5.48 -11.60 -2.48
N LEU A 39 -5.01 -12.79 -2.13
CA LEU A 39 -3.90 -12.96 -1.18
C LEU A 39 -2.68 -12.23 -1.75
N GLN A 40 -2.14 -11.27 -1.00
CA GLN A 40 -0.96 -10.55 -1.47
C GLN A 40 0.20 -11.54 -1.64
N PRO A 41 0.89 -11.54 -2.78
CA PRO A 41 2.27 -11.97 -2.80
C PRO A 41 3.05 -10.79 -2.20
N GLU A 42 3.56 -10.85 -0.97
CA GLU A 42 4.16 -9.65 -0.33
C GLU A 42 5.58 -9.44 -0.91
N PRO A 43 5.93 -8.48 -1.83
CA PRO A 43 6.93 -8.65 -2.94
C PRO A 43 8.35 -9.25 -2.62
N GLY A 44 9.09 -9.98 -3.46
CA GLY A 44 10.55 -10.23 -3.29
C GLY A 44 11.12 -11.66 -3.28
N SER A 45 10.30 -12.71 -3.08
CA SER A 45 10.62 -14.05 -3.58
C SER A 45 10.34 -14.08 -5.10
N PRO A 46 10.37 -15.23 -5.81
CA PRO A 46 9.83 -15.28 -7.16
C PRO A 46 8.36 -14.83 -7.28
N GLY A 47 7.63 -14.74 -6.14
CA GLY A 47 6.28 -14.21 -6.07
C GLY A 47 5.57 -14.45 -4.71
N ASP A 48 6.07 -14.15 -3.51
CA ASP A 48 6.98 -13.06 -3.13
C ASP A 48 7.42 -13.14 -1.63
N THR A 49 8.24 -12.20 -1.07
CA THR A 49 8.58 -11.98 0.39
C THR A 49 9.21 -10.57 0.71
N LEU A 50 8.44 -9.54 1.12
CA LEU A 50 8.87 -8.15 1.48
C LEU A 50 8.56 -7.92 2.96
N THR A 51 9.48 -7.29 3.69
CA THR A 51 9.21 -6.83 5.06
C THR A 51 8.20 -5.69 5.09
N ARG A 52 7.69 -5.34 6.29
CA ARG A 52 6.82 -4.17 6.48
C ARG A 52 7.52 -2.89 6.03
N GLU A 53 8.81 -2.83 6.31
CA GLU A 53 9.77 -1.83 5.91
C GLU A 53 9.83 -1.73 4.39
N ASP A 54 10.11 -2.83 3.71
CA ASP A 54 10.19 -2.87 2.26
C ASP A 54 8.85 -2.49 1.60
N ALA A 55 7.72 -3.00 2.09
CA ALA A 55 6.39 -2.68 1.55
C ALA A 55 6.07 -1.19 1.70
N ARG A 56 6.51 -0.57 2.80
CA ARG A 56 6.39 0.88 3.04
C ARG A 56 7.36 1.70 2.18
N MET A 57 8.53 1.16 1.83
CA MET A 57 9.48 1.75 0.88
C MET A 57 9.00 1.63 -0.58
N ALA A 58 8.43 0.48 -0.96
CA ALA A 58 7.81 0.26 -2.25
C ALA A 58 6.63 1.20 -2.47
N LEU A 59 5.79 1.40 -1.44
CA LEU A 59 4.71 2.40 -1.46
C LEU A 59 5.24 3.81 -1.78
N LEU A 60 6.35 4.23 -1.16
CA LEU A 60 7.00 5.50 -1.46
C LEU A 60 7.37 5.57 -2.94
N VAL A 61 8.22 4.66 -3.41
CA VAL A 61 8.83 4.73 -4.74
C VAL A 61 7.79 4.59 -5.87
N TYR A 62 6.85 3.66 -5.75
CA TYR A 62 5.87 3.40 -6.81
C TYR A 62 4.69 4.37 -6.82
N LYS A 63 4.24 4.87 -5.66
CA LYS A 63 2.98 5.64 -5.57
C LYS A 63 3.17 7.08 -5.13
N LEU A 64 4.06 7.37 -4.19
CA LEU A 64 4.11 8.67 -3.50
C LEU A 64 5.19 9.61 -4.06
N LEU A 65 6.36 9.10 -4.47
CA LEU A 65 7.44 9.90 -5.02
C LEU A 65 7.21 10.19 -6.51
N ASP A 66 7.51 11.41 -6.95
CA ASP A 66 7.58 11.76 -8.38
C ASP A 66 9.02 11.79 -8.92
N LYS A 67 9.17 12.09 -10.21
CA LYS A 67 10.46 12.11 -10.90
C LYS A 67 11.43 13.20 -10.40
N ASP A 68 10.92 14.21 -9.71
CA ASP A 68 11.70 15.34 -9.16
C ASP A 68 11.92 15.16 -7.65
N GLY A 69 11.64 13.97 -7.12
CA GLY A 69 11.78 13.60 -5.72
C GLY A 69 10.70 14.20 -4.80
N LYS A 70 9.59 14.75 -5.34
CA LYS A 70 8.53 15.34 -4.52
C LYS A 70 7.48 14.32 -4.09
N ILE A 71 6.92 14.52 -2.90
CA ILE A 71 5.81 13.73 -2.38
C ILE A 71 4.49 14.22 -3.00
N LYS A 72 3.86 13.34 -3.77
CA LYS A 72 2.51 13.53 -4.33
C LYS A 72 1.45 13.35 -3.25
N GLY A 73 0.37 14.12 -3.36
CA GLY A 73 -0.82 13.98 -2.51
C GLY A 73 -0.68 14.52 -1.08
N ALA A 74 0.42 15.20 -0.76
CA ALA A 74 0.62 15.81 0.55
C ALA A 74 -0.13 17.14 0.71
N ASN A 75 -0.87 17.28 1.81
CA ASN A 75 -1.40 18.55 2.29
C ASN A 75 -0.35 19.24 3.18
N ILE A 76 0.34 20.22 2.61
CA ILE A 76 1.43 20.96 3.27
C ILE A 76 0.98 21.67 4.57
N THR A 77 -0.27 22.16 4.62
CA THR A 77 -0.80 22.84 5.81
C THR A 77 -1.00 21.86 6.96
N ARG A 78 -1.63 20.71 6.69
CA ARG A 78 -1.80 19.61 7.66
C ARG A 78 -0.44 19.06 8.11
N GLY A 79 0.47 18.85 7.16
CA GLY A 79 1.84 18.39 7.41
C GLY A 79 2.62 19.30 8.34
N LYS A 80 2.43 20.63 8.22
CA LYS A 80 3.02 21.62 9.12
C LYS A 80 2.51 21.48 10.55
N GLU A 81 1.20 21.34 10.74
CA GLU A 81 0.59 21.17 12.06
C GLU A 81 1.12 19.92 12.75
N LEU A 82 1.11 18.79 12.04
CA LEU A 82 1.63 17.51 12.52
C LEU A 82 3.13 17.55 12.83
N PHE A 83 3.93 18.19 11.96
CA PHE A 83 5.37 18.38 12.21
C PHE A 83 5.60 19.24 13.46
N TYR A 84 4.80 20.28 13.68
CA TYR A 84 4.92 21.15 14.86
C TYR A 84 4.52 20.45 16.17
N GLN A 85 3.64 19.45 16.10
CA GLN A 85 3.26 18.62 17.23
C GLN A 85 4.33 17.54 17.51
N ASN A 86 4.70 16.75 16.49
CA ASN A 86 5.48 15.52 16.66
C ASN A 86 7.00 15.71 16.44
N CYS A 87 7.40 16.44 15.40
CA CYS A 87 8.80 16.49 14.95
C CYS A 87 9.58 17.68 15.54
N ARG A 88 8.95 18.87 15.61
CA ARG A 88 9.54 20.13 16.10
C ARG A 88 10.19 20.03 17.49
N PRO A 89 9.65 19.30 18.49
CA PRO A 89 10.32 19.19 19.80
C PRO A 89 11.79 18.78 19.68
N CYS A 90 12.07 17.79 18.82
CA CYS A 90 13.41 17.29 18.55
C CYS A 90 14.12 18.02 17.40
N HIS A 91 13.44 18.28 16.26
CA HIS A 91 14.09 18.81 15.06
C HIS A 91 14.09 20.35 14.95
N GLY A 92 13.38 21.07 15.82
CA GLY A 92 13.24 22.53 15.76
C GLY A 92 12.17 22.99 14.76
N SER A 93 11.76 24.26 14.85
CA SER A 93 10.69 24.83 14.02
C SER A 93 11.08 24.99 12.54
N ASP A 94 12.38 25.08 12.26
CA ASP A 94 12.99 25.17 10.94
C ASP A 94 13.67 23.84 10.51
N GLY A 95 13.57 22.80 11.35
CA GLY A 95 14.21 21.51 11.09
C GLY A 95 15.73 21.44 11.34
N LYS A 96 16.36 22.51 11.82
CA LYS A 96 17.84 22.61 11.89
C LYS A 96 18.47 22.26 13.25
N ARG A 97 17.70 21.78 14.22
CA ARG A 97 18.24 21.45 15.57
C ARG A 97 19.26 20.31 15.57
N PHE A 98 19.15 19.36 14.64
CA PHE A 98 20.08 18.24 14.48
C PHE A 98 20.71 18.24 13.08
N ASN A 99 22.03 18.43 13.03
CA ASN A 99 22.82 18.12 11.85
C ASN A 99 23.15 16.62 11.85
N PHE A 100 22.82 15.92 10.77
CA PHE A 100 23.11 14.49 10.58
C PHE A 100 24.47 14.22 9.92
N ALA A 101 25.12 15.26 9.37
CA ALA A 101 26.39 15.14 8.68
C ALA A 101 27.58 15.16 9.66
N PRO A 102 28.68 14.44 9.36
CA PRO A 102 29.96 14.60 10.05
C PRO A 102 30.48 16.05 9.97
N TYR A 103 31.34 16.44 10.91
CA TYR A 103 31.85 17.81 11.04
C TYR A 103 32.53 18.39 9.79
N TYR A 104 33.09 17.54 8.93
CA TYR A 104 33.81 17.94 7.71
C TYR A 104 32.94 17.97 6.45
N GLU A 105 31.68 17.56 6.54
CA GLU A 105 30.73 17.54 5.42
C GLU A 105 29.77 18.74 5.51
N PRO A 106 29.14 19.15 4.38
CA PRO A 106 28.03 20.10 4.41
C PRO A 106 26.93 19.62 5.38
N PRO A 107 26.33 20.51 6.18
CA PRO A 107 25.35 20.11 7.18
C PRO A 107 24.12 19.51 6.49
N ALA A 108 23.61 18.41 7.02
CA ALA A 108 22.40 17.73 6.53
C ALA A 108 21.31 17.80 7.60
N PHE A 109 20.26 18.58 7.33
CA PHE A 109 19.12 18.76 8.24
C PHE A 109 17.89 17.95 7.77
N ILE A 110 16.82 17.90 8.58
CA ILE A 110 15.62 17.11 8.24
C ILE A 110 14.93 17.58 6.95
N GLY A 111 14.92 18.89 6.69
CA GLY A 111 14.38 19.44 5.45
C GLY A 111 15.22 19.04 4.23
N GLN A 112 16.55 19.17 4.35
CA GLN A 112 17.48 18.76 3.31
C GLN A 112 17.36 17.26 3.00
N ARG A 113 17.36 16.39 4.02
CA ARG A 113 17.12 14.95 3.84
C ARG A 113 15.78 14.67 3.17
N ALA A 114 14.71 15.41 3.49
CA ALA A 114 13.43 15.28 2.79
C ALA A 114 13.50 15.72 1.31
N ARG A 115 14.33 16.70 0.95
CA ARG A 115 14.50 17.16 -0.44
C ARG A 115 15.43 16.29 -1.28
N GLU A 116 16.52 15.81 -0.70
CA GLU A 116 17.66 15.20 -1.40
C GLU A 116 17.75 13.68 -1.20
N GLU A 117 17.24 13.16 -0.07
CA GLU A 117 17.30 11.75 0.33
C GLU A 117 15.93 11.26 0.84
N MET A 118 14.84 11.55 0.11
CA MET A 118 13.48 11.22 0.56
C MET A 118 13.28 9.75 0.97
N PRO A 119 13.91 8.73 0.34
CA PRO A 119 13.88 7.36 0.85
C PRO A 119 14.40 7.23 2.30
N THR A 120 15.52 7.88 2.63
CA THR A 120 16.09 7.90 3.99
C THR A 120 15.18 8.65 4.96
N PHE A 121 14.63 9.80 4.55
CA PHE A 121 13.63 10.54 5.35
C PHE A 121 12.42 9.64 5.69
N TRP A 122 11.84 9.02 4.67
CA TRP A 122 10.62 8.23 4.79
C TRP A 122 10.83 7.00 5.67
N TYR A 123 11.95 6.30 5.50
CA TYR A 123 12.32 5.18 6.35
C TYR A 123 12.45 5.61 7.81
N GLN A 124 13.25 6.64 8.10
CA GLN A 124 13.48 7.13 9.46
C GLN A 124 12.20 7.64 10.13
N MET A 125 11.33 8.33 9.40
CA MET A 125 10.03 8.77 9.92
C MET A 125 9.09 7.61 10.25
N ASN A 126 9.04 6.58 9.42
CA ASN A 126 8.17 5.42 9.64
C ASN A 126 8.71 4.52 10.76
N PHE A 127 9.97 4.12 10.69
CA PHE A 127 10.57 3.05 11.49
C PHE A 127 11.47 3.54 12.64
N GLY A 128 11.68 4.85 12.72
CA GLY A 128 12.48 5.49 13.76
C GLY A 128 13.97 5.17 13.62
N ASP A 129 14.68 5.40 14.73
CA ASP A 129 16.08 5.08 14.89
C ASP A 129 16.38 4.86 16.38
N LYS A 130 16.57 3.61 16.78
CA LYS A 130 16.76 3.26 18.20
C LYS A 130 18.10 3.75 18.75
N GLU A 131 19.14 3.80 17.94
CA GLU A 131 20.47 4.27 18.35
C GLU A 131 20.46 5.79 18.58
N ARG A 132 19.73 6.53 17.74
CA ARG A 132 19.57 8.00 17.84
C ARG A 132 18.33 8.43 18.63
N SER A 133 17.62 7.51 19.29
CA SER A 133 16.39 7.78 20.07
C SER A 133 15.28 8.48 19.28
N MET A 134 15.19 8.23 17.97
CA MET A 134 14.10 8.71 17.12
C MET A 134 12.93 7.71 17.16
N ALA A 135 11.73 8.19 17.50
CA ALA A 135 10.52 7.37 17.52
C ALA A 135 10.10 6.93 16.10
N ALA A 136 9.49 5.74 16.02
CA ALA A 136 8.81 5.24 14.84
C ALA A 136 7.36 5.76 14.83
N TYR A 137 6.89 6.31 13.71
CA TYR A 137 5.51 6.83 13.61
C TYR A 137 4.57 5.95 12.76
N ILE A 138 5.05 4.81 12.23
CA ILE A 138 4.25 3.94 11.33
C ILE A 138 3.00 3.33 11.98
N ASP A 139 2.98 3.22 13.31
CA ASP A 139 1.83 2.76 14.12
C ASP A 139 1.11 3.89 14.88
N GLU A 140 1.72 5.07 14.97
CA GLU A 140 1.26 6.20 15.79
C GLU A 140 0.45 7.24 14.98
N LEU A 141 0.68 7.31 13.67
CA LEU A 141 0.05 8.26 12.76
C LEU A 141 -0.55 7.54 11.54
N GLU A 142 -1.65 8.10 11.02
CA GLU A 142 -2.22 7.61 9.77
C GLU A 142 -1.25 7.78 8.60
N LEU A 143 -1.35 6.91 7.59
CA LEU A 143 -0.52 6.99 6.39
C LEU A 143 -0.60 8.36 5.70
N GLN A 144 -1.79 8.98 5.65
CA GLN A 144 -1.94 10.31 5.04
C GLN A 144 -1.26 11.40 5.86
N ASP A 145 -1.34 11.34 7.20
CA ASP A 145 -0.63 12.27 8.08
C ASP A 145 0.90 12.17 7.87
N LEU A 146 1.44 10.95 7.65
CA LEU A 146 2.85 10.74 7.30
C LEU A 146 3.21 11.29 5.91
N ILE A 147 2.33 11.13 4.91
CA ILE A 147 2.50 11.74 3.56
C ILE A 147 2.54 13.26 3.67
N ASP A 148 1.63 13.85 4.46
CA ASP A 148 1.53 15.28 4.69
C ASP A 148 2.78 15.85 5.39
N ILE A 149 3.26 15.18 6.46
CA ILE A 149 4.53 15.53 7.14
C ILE A 149 5.69 15.47 6.15
N ALA A 150 5.78 14.42 5.33
CA ALA A 150 6.86 14.25 4.35
C ALA A 150 6.85 15.40 3.33
N GLY A 151 5.69 15.76 2.77
CA GLY A 151 5.56 16.90 1.87
C GLY A 151 5.93 18.23 2.52
N PHE A 152 5.46 18.49 3.76
CA PHE A 152 5.85 19.70 4.50
C PHE A 152 7.36 19.75 4.78
N ALA A 153 7.98 18.62 5.14
CA ALA A 153 9.42 18.57 5.40
C ALA A 153 10.25 19.00 4.17
N GLN A 154 9.78 18.74 2.94
CA GLN A 154 10.44 19.23 1.71
C GLN A 154 10.39 20.76 1.53
N THR A 155 9.59 21.47 2.33
CA THR A 155 9.48 22.95 2.33
C THR A 155 10.33 23.62 3.41
N LEU A 156 10.85 22.86 4.37
CA LEU A 156 11.83 23.34 5.34
C LEU A 156 13.15 23.71 4.62
N PRO A 157 14.04 24.51 5.25
CA PRO A 157 15.36 24.84 4.71
C PRO A 157 16.37 23.67 4.73
#